data_AF-A0A6M3KXV9-F1
#
_entry.id   AF-A0A6M3KXV9-F1
#
_cell.length_a   1.000
_cell.length_b   1.000
_cell.length_c   1.000
_cell.angle_alpha   90.00
_cell.angle_beta   90.00
_cell.angle_gamma   90.00
#
_symmetry.space_group_name_H-M   'P 1'
#
loop_
_entity.id
_entity.type
_entity.pdbx_description
1 polymer ?
#
loop_
_entity_poly.entity_id
_entity_poly.type
_entity_poly.pdbx_seq_one_letter_code
_entity_poly.pdbx_strand_id
1 'polypeptide(L)'
;MTLSDRQWEFLQDFAKLIAFAESNGFKLTGGELYRTAEQQAIYFANGLSKKDRSLHQDRLAIDLNFFHGDDLLTDRATLQKLGDHWESLSEYNMWGGNYPKYLHTTFYDAPHFERRMALRPGVRG
;
A
#
# COMPACT_ATOMS: atom_id res chain seq x y z
N MET A 1 15.96 10.12 9.65
CA MET A 1 14.79 10.63 8.93
C MET A 1 13.67 10.88 9.92
N THR A 2 13.04 12.04 9.83
CA THR A 2 11.84 12.41 10.58
C THR A 2 10.59 11.74 9.97
N LEU A 3 9.44 11.79 10.65
CA LEU A 3 8.18 11.28 10.09
C LEU A 3 7.78 12.05 8.82
N SER A 4 7.98 13.38 8.79
CA SER A 4 7.68 14.19 7.61
C SER A 4 8.55 13.81 6.41
N ASP A 5 9.83 13.47 6.63
CA ASP A 5 10.71 13.00 5.54
C ASP A 5 10.15 11.70 4.94
N ARG A 6 9.72 10.76 5.79
CA ARG A 6 9.15 9.47 5.35
C ARG A 6 7.83 9.66 4.60
N GLN A 7 6.96 10.55 5.08
CA GLN A 7 5.70 10.89 4.41
C GLN A 7 5.94 11.55 3.05
N TRP A 8 6.94 12.42 2.97
CA TRP A 8 7.35 13.04 1.72
C TRP A 8 7.85 12.01 0.71
N GLU A 9 8.76 11.12 1.12
CA GLU A 9 9.24 10.02 0.27
C GLU A 9 8.11 9.10 -0.18
N PHE A 10 7.17 8.77 0.72
CA PHE A 10 5.99 7.99 0.39
C PHE A 10 5.14 8.65 -0.71
N LEU A 11 4.89 9.97 -0.60
CA LEU A 11 4.15 10.71 -1.63
C LEU A 11 4.91 10.79 -2.96
N GLN A 12 6.24 10.95 -2.93
CA GLN A 12 7.06 10.93 -4.14
C GLN A 12 6.98 9.59 -4.85
N ASP A 13 7.06 8.48 -4.12
CA ASP A 13 6.92 7.14 -4.69
C ASP A 13 5.48 6.89 -5.17
N PHE A 14 4.48 7.40 -4.46
CA PHE A 14 3.08 7.28 -4.87
C PHE A 14 2.82 8.02 -6.19
N ALA A 15 3.40 9.20 -6.38
CA ALA A 15 3.32 9.92 -7.65
C ALA A 15 3.91 9.10 -8.82
N LYS A 16 5.05 8.42 -8.60
CA LYS A 16 5.64 7.51 -9.61
C LYS A 16 4.74 6.32 -9.90
N LEU A 17 4.10 5.75 -8.87
CA LEU A 17 3.13 4.66 -9.03
C LEU A 17 1.93 5.10 -9.89
N ILE A 18 1.38 6.30 -9.67
CA ILE A 18 0.29 6.84 -10.49
C ILE A 18 0.71 6.93 -11.96
N ALA A 19 1.88 7.53 -12.22
CA ALA A 19 2.39 7.68 -13.59
C ALA A 19 2.65 6.33 -14.26
N PHE A 20 3.21 5.36 -13.53
CA PHE A 20 3.43 4.01 -14.03
C PHE A 20 2.11 3.28 -14.31
N ALA A 21 1.12 3.44 -13.45
CA ALA A 21 -0.17 2.80 -13.63
C ALA A 21 -0.91 3.38 -14.86
N GLU A 22 -0.92 4.71 -15.02
CA GLU A 22 -1.46 5.38 -16.22
C GLU A 22 -0.76 4.88 -17.49
N SER A 23 0.58 4.83 -17.50
CA SER A 23 1.34 4.35 -18.67
C SER A 23 1.09 2.89 -19.00
N ASN A 24 0.52 2.12 -18.07
CA ASN A 24 0.15 0.70 -18.24
C ASN A 24 -1.35 0.49 -18.46
N GLY A 25 -2.12 1.56 -18.72
CA GLY A 25 -3.56 1.49 -19.02
C GLY A 25 -4.45 1.27 -17.80
N PHE A 26 -3.97 1.64 -16.61
CA PHE A 26 -4.76 1.64 -15.38
C PHE A 26 -5.21 3.06 -15.03
N LYS A 27 -6.45 3.17 -14.57
CA LYS A 27 -6.97 4.34 -13.88
C LYS A 27 -7.07 4.03 -12.39
N LEU A 28 -6.82 5.03 -11.54
CA LEU A 28 -6.74 4.87 -10.10
C LEU A 28 -7.61 5.92 -9.41
N THR A 29 -8.22 5.55 -8.30
CA THR A 29 -8.79 6.52 -7.35
C THR A 29 -8.30 6.21 -5.94
N GLY A 30 -8.25 7.25 -5.09
CA GLY A 30 -7.94 7.08 -3.68
C GLY A 30 -9.10 6.45 -2.92
N GLY A 31 -8.80 5.45 -2.09
CA GLY A 31 -9.70 4.92 -1.07
C GLY A 31 -9.45 5.62 0.27
N GLU A 32 -8.37 5.24 0.96
CA GLU A 32 -8.07 5.75 2.29
C GLU A 32 -6.57 6.01 2.47
N LEU A 33 -6.17 7.27 2.65
CA LEU A 33 -4.78 7.66 2.96
C LEU A 33 -4.59 7.84 4.47
N TYR A 34 -5.48 8.59 5.10
CA TYR A 34 -5.42 8.87 6.53
C TYR A 34 -6.58 8.19 7.24
N ARG A 35 -6.23 7.37 8.23
CA ARG A 35 -7.18 6.74 9.15
C ARG A 35 -6.98 7.34 10.53
N THR A 36 -8.05 7.80 11.16
CA THR A 36 -8.03 8.34 12.52
C THR A 36 -7.84 7.24 13.57
N ALA A 37 -7.49 7.61 14.81
CA ALA A 37 -7.38 6.63 15.90
C ALA A 37 -8.73 5.98 16.21
N GLU A 38 -9.81 6.76 16.13
CA GLU A 38 -11.18 6.35 16.33
C GLU A 38 -11.61 5.34 15.25
N GLN A 39 -11.34 5.63 13.98
CA GLN A 39 -11.61 4.69 12.88
C GLN A 39 -10.82 3.39 13.03
N GLN A 40 -9.54 3.46 13.38
CA GLN A 40 -8.72 2.26 13.57
C GLN A 40 -9.24 1.41 14.75
N ALA A 41 -9.66 2.04 15.85
CA ALA A 41 -10.28 1.34 16.97
C ALA A 41 -11.59 0.63 16.56
N ILE A 42 -12.43 1.31 15.77
CA ILE A 42 -13.65 0.71 15.20
C ILE A 42 -13.30 -0.47 14.28
N TYR A 43 -12.30 -0.33 13.41
CA TYR A 43 -11.91 -1.40 12.49
C TYR A 43 -11.35 -2.62 13.23
N PHE A 44 -10.53 -2.39 14.25
CA PHE A 44 -10.00 -3.45 15.09
C PHE A 44 -11.12 -4.18 15.87
N ALA A 45 -12.02 -3.43 16.50
CA ALA A 45 -13.15 -3.99 17.25
C ALA A 45 -14.10 -4.82 16.37
N ASN A 46 -14.27 -4.44 15.09
CA ASN A 46 -15.11 -5.15 14.13
C ASN A 46 -14.36 -6.22 13.31
N GLY A 47 -13.09 -6.50 13.61
CA GLY A 47 -12.28 -7.49 12.88
C GLY A 47 -11.90 -7.08 11.45
N LEU A 48 -12.14 -5.83 11.06
CA LEU A 48 -11.71 -5.24 9.78
C LEU A 48 -10.21 -4.93 9.76
N SER A 49 -9.58 -4.82 10.94
CA SER A 49 -8.13 -4.78 11.09
C SER A 49 -7.66 -5.84 12.07
N LYS A 50 -6.53 -6.49 11.77
CA LYS A 50 -5.89 -7.46 12.67
C LYS A 50 -4.99 -6.82 13.72
N LYS A 51 -4.75 -5.51 13.61
CA LYS A 51 -3.88 -4.74 14.50
C LYS A 51 -4.64 -3.52 15.01
N ASP A 52 -4.31 -3.09 16.21
CA ASP A 52 -4.79 -1.84 16.82
C ASP A 52 -4.08 -0.59 16.27
N ARG A 53 -2.94 -0.77 15.58
CA ARG A 53 -2.17 0.28 14.90
C ARG A 53 -1.95 0.00 13.43
N SER A 54 -2.13 1.02 12.59
CA SER A 54 -1.91 0.96 11.13
C SER A 54 -1.10 2.15 10.60
N LEU A 55 -0.33 1.93 9.53
CA LEU A 55 0.46 2.98 8.85
C LEU A 55 -0.40 4.09 8.22
N HIS A 56 -1.70 3.87 8.01
CA HIS A 56 -2.61 4.95 7.59
C HIS A 56 -2.69 6.08 8.62
N GLN A 57 -2.57 5.78 9.92
CA GLN A 57 -2.55 6.84 10.95
C GLN A 57 -1.31 7.72 10.84
N ASP A 58 -0.24 7.22 10.22
CA ASP A 58 0.99 7.94 9.92
C ASP A 58 1.04 8.51 8.50
N ARG A 59 -0.01 8.34 7.68
CA ARG A 59 -0.01 8.71 6.25
C ARG A 59 1.15 8.05 5.48
N LEU A 60 1.52 6.85 5.89
CA LEU A 60 2.54 6.01 5.25
C LEU A 60 1.92 4.78 4.57
N ALA A 61 0.60 4.76 4.44
CA ALA A 61 -0.11 3.77 3.66
C ALA A 61 -1.30 4.40 2.95
N ILE A 62 -1.67 3.82 1.81
CA ILE A 62 -2.84 4.22 1.04
C ILE A 62 -3.54 2.97 0.49
N ASP A 63 -4.87 3.00 0.56
CA ASP A 63 -5.72 2.06 -0.17
C ASP A 63 -6.16 2.71 -1.48
N LEU A 64 -6.02 1.98 -2.58
CA LEU A 64 -6.32 2.43 -3.94
C LEU A 64 -7.39 1.55 -4.58
N ASN A 65 -8.23 2.17 -5.40
CA ASN A 65 -9.12 1.45 -6.32
C ASN A 65 -8.51 1.49 -7.72
N PHE A 66 -8.56 0.36 -8.43
CA PHE A 66 -7.95 0.18 -9.73
C PHE A 66 -8.98 -0.09 -10.80
N PHE A 67 -8.78 0.48 -11.98
CA PHE A 67 -9.71 0.35 -13.09
C PHE A 67 -8.98 0.08 -14.40
N HIS A 68 -9.63 -0.70 -15.26
CA HIS A 68 -9.31 -0.75 -16.69
C HIS A 68 -10.51 -0.20 -17.46
N GLY A 69 -10.38 1.00 -18.03
CA GLY A 69 -11.55 1.78 -18.43
C GLY A 69 -12.42 2.14 -17.22
N ASP A 70 -13.66 1.65 -17.21
CA ASP A 70 -14.62 1.84 -16.11
C ASP A 70 -14.82 0.58 -15.25
N ASP A 71 -14.15 -0.53 -15.59
CA ASP A 71 -14.27 -1.79 -14.85
C ASP A 71 -13.34 -1.79 -13.64
N LEU A 72 -13.90 -1.99 -12.44
CA LEU A 72 -13.15 -2.12 -11.20
C LEU A 72 -12.37 -3.45 -11.19
N LEU A 73 -11.07 -3.36 -10.89
CA LEU A 73 -10.18 -4.49 -10.77
C LEU A 73 -9.97 -4.87 -9.31
N THR A 74 -10.18 -6.14 -9.00
CA THR A 74 -10.02 -6.69 -7.64
C THR A 74 -9.00 -7.82 -7.57
N ASP A 75 -8.48 -8.27 -8.72
CA ASP A 75 -7.63 -9.45 -8.77
C ASP A 75 -6.16 -9.10 -8.55
N ARG A 76 -5.51 -9.87 -7.66
CA ARG A 76 -4.09 -9.68 -7.32
C ARG A 76 -3.18 -9.87 -8.54
N ALA A 77 -3.50 -10.79 -9.44
CA ALA A 77 -2.62 -11.14 -10.56
C ALA A 77 -2.44 -9.96 -11.54
N THR A 78 -3.53 -9.27 -11.88
CA THR A 78 -3.52 -8.10 -12.77
C THR A 78 -2.78 -6.93 -12.13
N LEU A 79 -2.93 -6.76 -10.81
CA LEU A 79 -2.28 -5.70 -10.04
C LEU A 79 -0.81 -5.98 -9.71
N GLN A 80 -0.32 -7.21 -9.92
CA GLN A 80 1.03 -7.62 -9.57
C GLN A 80 2.10 -6.68 -10.14
N LYS A 81 1.93 -6.24 -11.40
CA LYS A 81 2.89 -5.32 -12.03
C LYS A 81 2.99 -3.97 -11.32
N LEU A 82 1.89 -3.47 -10.75
CA LEU A 82 1.86 -2.23 -9.99
C LEU A 82 2.53 -2.42 -8.62
N GLY A 83 2.26 -3.55 -7.98
CA GLY A 83 2.91 -3.95 -6.72
C GLY A 83 4.43 -4.12 -6.88
N ASP A 84 4.87 -4.79 -7.93
CA ASP A 84 6.29 -4.97 -8.23
C ASP A 84 6.99 -3.64 -8.52
N HIS A 85 6.34 -2.75 -9.27
CA HIS A 85 6.85 -1.40 -9.50
C HIS A 85 6.97 -0.63 -8.19
N TRP A 86 5.90 -0.58 -7.38
CA TRP A 86 5.90 0.05 -6.07
C TRP A 86 7.06 -0.43 -5.19
N GLU A 87 7.28 -1.75 -5.18
CA GLU A 87 8.34 -2.36 -4.40
C GLU A 87 9.74 -2.03 -4.96
N SER A 88 9.87 -1.86 -6.27
CA SER A 88 11.14 -1.46 -6.89
C SER A 88 11.59 -0.03 -6.54
N LEU A 89 10.65 0.87 -6.21
CA LEU A 89 10.95 2.28 -5.92
C LEU A 89 11.74 2.48 -4.62
N SER A 90 11.55 1.59 -3.65
CA SER A 90 12.27 1.63 -2.38
C SER A 90 12.20 0.30 -1.65
N GLU A 91 13.27 -0.05 -0.93
CA GLU A 91 13.33 -1.18 0.00
C GLU A 91 12.38 -1.07 1.20
N TYR A 92 11.86 0.13 1.48
CA TYR A 92 10.89 0.39 2.55
C TYR A 92 9.44 0.24 2.09
N ASN A 93 9.17 0.39 0.80
CA ASN A 93 7.83 0.26 0.25
C ASN A 93 7.38 -1.19 0.39
N MET A 94 6.10 -1.50 0.49
CA MET A 94 5.62 -2.88 0.40
C MET A 94 4.20 -2.85 -0.13
N TRP A 95 3.87 -3.81 -1.00
CA TRP A 95 2.51 -3.95 -1.50
C TRP A 95 1.78 -5.02 -0.71
N GLY A 96 0.54 -4.73 -0.30
CA GLY A 96 -0.32 -5.64 0.44
C GLY A 96 -0.62 -6.93 -0.31
N GLY A 97 -0.66 -6.89 -1.64
CA GLY A 97 -0.77 -8.08 -2.48
C GLY A 97 0.38 -9.07 -2.28
N ASN A 98 1.58 -8.59 -1.94
CA ASN A 98 2.78 -9.41 -1.75
C ASN A 98 3.02 -9.82 -0.29
N TYR A 99 2.10 -9.57 0.64
CA TYR A 99 2.25 -10.03 2.03
C TYR A 99 2.63 -11.52 2.17
N PRO A 100 2.03 -12.48 1.43
CA PRO A 100 2.41 -13.89 1.53
C PRO A 100 3.86 -14.20 1.15
N LYS A 101 4.52 -13.31 0.39
CA LYS A 101 5.94 -13.44 0.01
C LYS A 101 6.87 -13.08 1.17
N TYR A 102 6.45 -12.17 2.05
CA TYR A 102 7.29 -11.55 3.07
C TYR A 102 6.91 -11.92 4.50
N LEU A 103 5.64 -12.25 4.71
CA LEU A 103 5.05 -12.53 6.00
C LEU A 103 4.56 -13.97 5.94
N HIS A 104 4.81 -14.77 6.99
CA HIS A 104 4.33 -16.15 7.08
C HIS A 104 2.79 -16.18 7.21
N THR A 105 2.09 -15.90 6.12
CA THR A 105 0.64 -15.72 6.05
C THR A 105 0.13 -16.04 4.64
N THR A 106 -1.13 -16.46 4.54
CA THR A 106 -1.86 -16.57 3.27
C THR A 106 -2.66 -15.32 2.93
N PHE A 107 -2.75 -14.37 3.87
CA PHE A 107 -3.49 -13.13 3.72
C PHE A 107 -2.75 -12.16 2.78
N TYR A 108 -3.49 -11.51 1.90
CA TYR A 108 -3.02 -10.42 1.05
C TYR A 108 -4.07 -9.31 1.02
N ASP A 109 -3.63 -8.10 0.68
CA ASP A 109 -4.46 -6.90 0.62
C ASP A 109 -4.13 -6.11 -0.65
N ALA A 110 -4.79 -6.43 -1.76
CA ALA A 110 -4.41 -5.90 -3.07
C ALA A 110 -4.56 -4.37 -3.21
N PRO A 111 -5.58 -3.72 -2.61
CA PRO A 111 -5.69 -2.25 -2.57
C PRO A 111 -4.55 -1.53 -1.84
N HIS A 112 -3.83 -2.21 -0.95
CA HIS A 112 -3.00 -1.58 0.07
C HIS A 112 -1.54 -1.38 -0.35
N PHE A 113 -1.03 -0.14 -0.25
CA PHE A 113 0.36 0.23 -0.54
C PHE A 113 0.93 0.97 0.65
N GLU A 114 2.04 0.48 1.22
CA GLU A 114 2.64 1.05 2.43
C GLU A 114 4.13 1.33 2.28
N ARG A 115 4.65 2.30 3.07
CA ARG A 115 6.07 2.51 3.32
C ARG A 115 6.37 2.23 4.79
N ARG A 116 7.19 1.23 5.04
CA ARG A 116 7.55 0.79 6.40
C ARG A 116 8.66 1.64 7.00
N MET A 117 8.73 1.61 8.33
CA MET A 117 9.82 2.24 9.09
C MET A 117 11.12 1.40 9.07
N ALA A 118 11.00 0.11 8.77
CA ALA A 118 12.09 -0.83 8.61
C ALA A 118 12.09 -1.41 7.19
N LEU A 119 13.22 -1.96 6.76
CA LEU A 119 13.36 -2.63 5.48
C LEU A 119 12.33 -3.74 5.31
N ARG A 120 11.84 -3.93 4.08
CA ARG A 120 11.09 -5.14 3.75
C ARG A 120 11.90 -6.40 4.09
N PRO A 121 11.23 -7.46 4.58
CA PRO A 121 11.89 -8.75 4.79
C PRO A 121 12.63 -9.23 3.53
N GLY A 122 13.85 -9.73 3.70
CA GLY A 122 14.68 -10.26 2.62
C GLY A 122 15.60 -9.24 1.93
N VAL A 123 15.50 -7.95 2.25
CA VAL A 123 16.52 -6.96 1.84
C VAL A 123 17.68 -7.00 2.84
N ARG A 124 18.90 -7.24 2.36
CA ARG A 124 20.13 -7.11 3.15
C ARG A 124 20.68 -5.71 2.90
N GLY A 125 20.85 -4.93 3.97
CA GLY A 125 21.47 -3.60 3.93
C GLY A 125 22.98 -3.64 3.68
#